data_AF-A0A976HR28-F1
#
_entry.id   AF-A0A976HR28-F1
#
_cell.length_a   1.000
_cell.length_b   1.000
_cell.length_c   1.000
_cell.angle_alpha   90.00
_cell.angle_beta   90.00
_cell.angle_gamma   90.00
#
_symmetry.space_group_name_H-M   'P 1'
#
loop_
_entity.id
_entity.type
_entity.pdbx_description
1 polymer ?
#
loop_
_entity_poly.entity_id
_entity_poly.type
_entity_poly.pdbx_seq_one_letter_code
_entity_poly.pdbx_strand_id
1 'polypeptide(L)'
;MKEFSNYTAEDFATEPLFIRWVQQPDDREICNFWNVWLSKHPYKKLEIDNARHLVYAITQTYTGIESPEVRSIWRRIQSTVHEIPEIKPLEQDMKQLAFSIYLGRWLFALMVLLSFVSWLIWSP
;
A
#
# COMPACT_ATOMS: atom_id res chain seq x y z
N MET A 1 -8.59 30.23 -1.75
CA MET A 1 -9.81 29.54 -1.27
C MET A 1 -10.58 29.14 -2.52
N LYS A 2 -10.90 27.85 -2.74
CA LYS A 2 -11.67 27.46 -3.94
C LYS A 2 -13.03 28.18 -3.89
N GLU A 3 -13.41 28.87 -4.96
CA GLU A 3 -14.67 29.62 -5.01
C GLU A 3 -15.84 28.70 -5.33
N PHE A 4 -16.35 28.01 -4.30
CA PHE A 4 -17.57 27.19 -4.39
C PHE A 4 -18.80 27.99 -4.84
N SER A 5 -18.74 29.32 -4.77
CA SER A 5 -19.82 30.22 -5.19
C SER A 5 -20.17 30.12 -6.67
N ASN A 6 -19.23 29.68 -7.52
CA ASN A 6 -19.46 29.53 -8.96
C ASN A 6 -19.76 28.08 -9.37
N TYR A 7 -19.73 27.13 -8.43
CA TYR A 7 -19.90 25.72 -8.75
C TYR A 7 -21.35 25.43 -9.15
N THR A 8 -21.50 24.57 -10.16
CA THR A 8 -22.77 23.95 -10.52
C THR A 8 -23.03 22.71 -9.67
N ALA A 9 -24.20 22.09 -9.83
CA ALA A 9 -24.54 20.86 -9.11
C ALA A 9 -23.57 19.71 -9.46
N GLU A 10 -23.13 19.65 -10.70
CA GLU A 10 -22.17 18.66 -11.22
C GLU A 10 -20.77 18.87 -10.63
N ASP A 11 -20.33 20.13 -10.52
CA ASP A 11 -19.04 20.47 -9.89
C ASP A 11 -19.04 20.07 -8.41
N PHE A 12 -20.13 20.31 -7.69
CA PHE A 12 -20.27 19.83 -6.30
C PHE A 12 -20.28 18.30 -6.24
N ALA A 13 -21.03 17.64 -7.13
CA ALA A 13 -21.13 16.18 -7.14
C ALA A 13 -19.82 15.46 -7.50
N THR A 14 -18.83 16.17 -8.06
CA THR A 14 -17.50 15.65 -8.38
C THR A 14 -16.43 16.09 -7.39
N GLU A 15 -16.69 17.06 -6.52
CA GLU A 15 -15.74 17.54 -5.53
C GLU A 15 -15.58 16.51 -4.38
N PRO A 16 -14.35 16.01 -4.10
CA PRO A 16 -14.13 14.95 -3.12
C PRO A 16 -14.59 15.28 -1.70
N LEU A 17 -14.40 16.53 -1.26
CA LEU A 17 -14.82 17.00 0.07
C LEU A 17 -16.34 17.05 0.20
N PHE A 18 -17.04 17.36 -0.89
CA PHE A 18 -18.50 17.39 -0.92
C PHE A 18 -19.05 15.96 -0.92
N ILE A 19 -18.52 15.08 -1.76
CA ILE A 19 -18.91 13.66 -1.78
C ILE A 19 -18.74 13.04 -0.39
N ARG A 20 -17.59 13.27 0.26
CA ARG A 20 -17.32 12.77 1.61
C ARG A 20 -18.31 13.28 2.64
N TRP A 21 -18.65 14.57 2.60
CA TRP A 21 -19.69 15.15 3.48
C TRP A 21 -21.05 14.47 3.30
N VAL A 22 -21.45 14.22 2.06
CA VAL A 22 -22.75 13.59 1.73
C VAL A 22 -22.78 12.12 2.14
N GLN A 23 -21.66 11.40 2.02
CA GLN A 23 -21.55 9.97 2.35
C GLN A 23 -21.29 9.72 3.85
N GLN A 24 -20.62 10.63 4.55
CA GLN A 24 -20.20 10.48 5.94
C GLN A 24 -20.72 11.65 6.80
N PRO A 25 -22.03 11.68 7.12
CA PRO A 25 -22.61 12.76 7.92
C PRO A 25 -22.09 12.79 9.37
N ASP A 26 -21.43 11.73 9.83
CA ASP A 26 -20.86 11.63 11.19
C ASP A 26 -19.55 12.43 11.36
N ASP A 27 -18.91 12.85 10.26
CA ASP A 27 -17.69 13.67 10.30
C ASP A 27 -18.03 15.12 10.71
N ARG A 28 -17.88 15.41 12.00
CA ARG A 28 -18.23 16.70 12.60
C ARG A 28 -17.50 17.89 11.98
N GLU A 29 -16.23 17.72 11.59
CA GLU A 29 -15.43 18.83 11.06
C GLU A 29 -15.93 19.24 9.68
N ILE A 30 -16.16 18.25 8.81
CA ILE A 30 -16.67 18.45 7.47
C ILE A 30 -18.12 18.97 7.50
N CYS A 31 -18.97 18.41 8.36
CA CYS A 31 -20.33 18.89 8.56
C CYS A 31 -20.39 20.34 9.03
N ASN A 32 -19.53 20.73 9.96
CA ASN A 32 -19.47 22.12 10.43
C ASN A 32 -19.07 23.08 9.31
N PHE A 33 -18.08 22.72 8.49
CA PHE A 33 -17.68 23.53 7.34
C PHE A 33 -18.85 23.79 6.38
N TRP A 34 -19.54 22.74 5.94
CA TRP A 34 -20.64 22.87 4.99
C TRP A 34 -21.86 23.58 5.57
N ASN A 35 -22.16 23.38 6.86
CA ASN A 35 -23.23 24.10 7.54
C ASN A 35 -22.95 25.61 7.61
N VAL A 36 -21.72 26.00 7.98
CA VAL A 36 -21.30 27.40 7.99
C VAL A 36 -21.32 27.99 6.58
N TRP A 37 -20.86 27.24 5.58
CA TRP A 37 -20.86 27.71 4.20
C TRP A 37 -22.29 27.91 3.65
N LEU A 38 -23.20 26.96 3.89
CA LEU A 38 -24.61 27.03 3.51
C LEU A 38 -25.34 28.19 4.20
N SER A 39 -25.02 28.48 5.46
CA SER A 39 -25.58 29.63 6.17
C SER A 39 -25.25 30.97 5.50
N LYS A 40 -24.10 31.06 4.83
CA LYS A 40 -23.62 32.25 4.11
C LYS A 40 -24.08 32.29 2.65
N HIS A 41 -24.47 31.15 2.07
CA HIS A 41 -24.85 31.02 0.67
C HIS A 41 -26.21 30.32 0.51
N PRO A 42 -27.31 30.86 1.05
CA PRO A 42 -28.63 30.24 0.98
C PRO A 42 -29.14 30.09 -0.47
N TYR A 43 -28.66 30.94 -1.37
CA TYR A 43 -28.99 30.90 -2.80
C TYR A 43 -28.45 29.65 -3.51
N LYS A 44 -27.42 28.98 -2.96
CA LYS A 44 -26.85 27.75 -3.51
C LYS A 44 -27.55 26.47 -3.03
N LYS A 45 -28.61 26.60 -2.24
CA LYS A 45 -29.31 25.45 -1.66
C LYS A 45 -29.84 24.50 -2.73
N LEU A 46 -30.39 25.04 -3.82
CA LEU A 46 -30.91 24.25 -4.93
C LEU A 46 -29.81 23.39 -5.59
N GLU A 47 -28.67 23.99 -5.89
CA GLU A 47 -27.53 23.30 -6.49
C GLU A 47 -26.95 22.24 -5.56
N ILE A 48 -26.90 22.51 -4.25
CA ILE A 48 -26.42 21.56 -3.23
C ILE A 48 -27.38 20.38 -3.07
N ASP A 49 -28.70 20.61 -3.15
CA ASP A 49 -29.70 19.56 -3.11
C ASP A 49 -29.61 18.66 -4.35
N ASN A 50 -29.50 19.27 -5.54
CA ASN A 50 -29.28 18.54 -6.79
C ASN A 50 -27.97 17.74 -6.78
N ALA A 51 -26.87 18.33 -6.32
CA ALA A 51 -25.59 17.67 -6.17
C ALA A 51 -25.67 16.46 -5.23
N ARG A 52 -26.40 16.59 -4.10
CA ARG A 52 -26.66 15.48 -3.19
C ARG A 52 -27.39 14.33 -3.89
N HIS A 53 -28.42 14.63 -4.67
CA HIS A 53 -29.13 13.61 -5.45
C HIS A 53 -28.21 12.88 -6.44
N LEU A 54 -27.33 13.60 -7.13
CA LEU A 54 -26.34 13.00 -8.03
C LEU A 54 -25.39 12.06 -7.29
N VAL A 55 -24.84 12.50 -6.15
CA VAL A 55 -23.94 11.68 -5.33
C VAL A 55 -24.64 10.41 -4.83
N TYR A 56 -25.89 10.50 -4.37
CA TYR A 56 -26.66 9.33 -3.95
C TYR A 56 -26.96 8.38 -5.10
N ALA A 57 -27.37 8.88 -6.27
CA ALA A 57 -27.66 8.06 -7.44
C ALA A 57 -26.43 7.26 -7.89
N ILE A 58 -25.26 7.90 -7.90
CA ILE A 58 -23.97 7.26 -8.20
C ILE A 58 -23.67 6.21 -7.13
N THR A 59 -23.66 6.60 -5.85
CA THR A 59 -23.28 5.72 -4.74
C THR A 59 -24.19 4.48 -4.67
N GLN A 60 -25.51 4.65 -4.84
CA GLN A 60 -26.47 3.55 -4.84
C GLN A 60 -26.20 2.56 -5.99
N THR A 61 -25.86 3.06 -7.17
CA THR A 61 -25.46 2.25 -8.32
C THR A 61 -24.20 1.42 -8.01
N TYR A 62 -23.22 2.02 -7.32
CA TYR A 62 -21.98 1.34 -6.92
C TYR A 62 -22.18 0.35 -5.76
N THR A 63 -23.06 0.61 -4.80
CA THR A 63 -23.34 -0.34 -3.70
C THR A 63 -23.98 -1.65 -4.16
N GLY A 64 -24.59 -1.68 -5.35
CA GLY A 64 -25.03 -2.92 -6.00
C GLY A 64 -23.88 -3.87 -6.38
N ILE A 65 -22.64 -3.38 -6.39
CA ILE A 65 -21.43 -4.13 -6.74
C ILE A 65 -20.79 -4.80 -5.51
N GLU A 66 -21.19 -4.49 -4.27
CA GLU A 66 -20.89 -5.33 -3.10
C GLU A 66 -21.71 -6.64 -3.06
N SER A 67 -22.17 -7.07 -4.23
CA SER A 67 -22.80 -8.36 -4.42
C SER A 67 -21.81 -9.48 -4.03
N PRO A 68 -22.32 -10.63 -3.56
CA PRO A 68 -21.50 -11.84 -3.33
C PRO A 68 -20.58 -12.21 -4.52
N GLU A 69 -20.88 -11.69 -5.70
CA GLU A 69 -20.12 -11.83 -6.93
C GLU A 69 -18.72 -11.20 -6.83
N VAL A 70 -18.57 -9.98 -6.30
CA VAL A 70 -17.24 -9.37 -6.11
C VAL A 70 -16.42 -10.12 -5.08
N ARG A 71 -17.05 -10.60 -4.00
CA ARG A 71 -16.40 -11.49 -3.02
C ARG A 71 -15.95 -12.81 -3.66
N SER A 72 -16.71 -13.34 -4.61
CA SER A 72 -16.35 -14.56 -5.35
C SER A 72 -15.18 -14.34 -6.30
N ILE A 73 -15.12 -13.19 -6.97
CA ILE A 73 -14.03 -12.81 -7.87
C ILE A 73 -12.74 -12.62 -7.08
N TRP A 74 -12.79 -11.91 -5.95
CA TRP A 74 -11.64 -11.73 -5.07
C TRP A 74 -11.09 -13.06 -4.55
N ARG A 75 -11.98 -13.99 -4.15
CA ARG A 75 -11.59 -15.33 -3.71
C ARG A 75 -10.89 -16.14 -4.82
N ARG A 76 -11.31 -15.98 -6.08
CA ARG A 76 -10.64 -16.60 -7.24
C ARG A 76 -9.23 -16.03 -7.47
N ILE A 77 -9.06 -14.71 -7.36
CA ILE A 77 -7.74 -14.08 -7.48
C ILE A 77 -6.78 -14.60 -6.41
N GLN A 78 -7.25 -14.69 -5.15
CA GLN A 78 -6.43 -15.21 -4.05
C GLN A 78 -6.01 -16.67 -4.24
N SER A 79 -6.87 -17.51 -4.84
CA SER A 79 -6.51 -18.90 -5.14
C SER A 79 -5.41 -19.02 -6.20
N THR A 80 -5.39 -18.12 -7.19
CA THR A 80 -4.35 -18.14 -8.24
C THR A 80 -2.99 -17.65 -7.74
N VAL A 81 -2.97 -16.72 -6.77
CA VAL A 81 -1.72 -16.16 -6.24
C VAL A 81 -0.97 -17.14 -5.33
N HIS A 82 -1.66 -18.08 -4.67
CA HIS A 82 -1.03 -19.09 -3.81
C HIS A 82 -0.20 -20.15 -4.56
N GLU A 83 -0.28 -20.21 -5.89
CA GLU A 83 0.50 -21.15 -6.71
C GLU A 83 1.85 -20.62 -7.16
N ILE A 84 2.23 -19.38 -6.80
CA ILE A 84 3.58 -18.89 -7.09
C ILE A 84 4.54 -19.61 -6.14
N PRO A 85 5.40 -20.53 -6.64
CA PRO A 85 6.33 -21.23 -5.79
C PRO A 85 7.24 -20.21 -5.11
N GLU A 86 7.30 -20.30 -3.79
CA GLU A 86 8.14 -19.49 -2.92
C GLU A 86 9.56 -19.47 -3.52
N ILE A 87 9.99 -18.29 -3.97
CA ILE A 87 11.31 -18.11 -4.58
C ILE A 87 12.31 -18.33 -3.44
N LYS A 88 12.82 -19.56 -3.29
CA LYS A 88 13.83 -19.85 -2.28
C LYS A 88 15.03 -18.93 -2.54
N PRO A 89 15.43 -18.09 -1.57
CA PRO A 89 16.58 -17.22 -1.77
C PRO A 89 17.83 -18.08 -1.99
N LEU A 90 18.50 -17.86 -3.12
CA LEU A 90 19.72 -18.56 -3.57
C LEU A 90 20.89 -18.45 -2.58
N GLU A 91 20.77 -17.65 -1.53
CA GLU A 91 21.82 -17.44 -0.52
C GLU A 91 22.08 -18.64 0.39
N GLN A 92 21.14 -19.58 0.53
CA GLN A 92 21.25 -20.62 1.55
C GLN A 92 22.29 -21.70 1.19
N ASP A 93 22.48 -21.98 -0.10
CA ASP A 93 23.43 -23.00 -0.58
C ASP A 93 24.88 -22.48 -0.64
N MET A 94 25.09 -21.15 -0.75
CA MET A 94 26.44 -20.59 -0.87
C MET A 94 27.22 -20.55 0.45
N LYS A 95 26.53 -20.54 1.61
CA LYS A 95 27.19 -20.43 2.92
C LYS A 95 27.96 -21.71 3.32
N GLN A 96 27.48 -22.87 2.90
CA GLN A 96 28.12 -24.16 3.24
C GLN A 96 29.43 -24.38 2.46
N LEU A 97 29.47 -23.97 1.19
CA LEU A 97 30.67 -24.06 0.35
C LEU A 97 31.75 -23.06 0.78
N ALA A 98 31.35 -21.83 1.12
CA ALA A 98 32.28 -20.79 1.57
C ALA A 98 33.02 -21.18 2.86
N PHE A 99 32.32 -21.81 3.81
CA PHE A 99 32.92 -22.26 5.07
C PHE A 99 33.98 -23.34 4.86
N SER A 100 33.72 -24.32 3.99
CA SER A 100 34.66 -25.42 3.69
C SER A 100 35.95 -24.92 3.01
N ILE A 101 35.83 -23.97 2.08
CA ILE A 101 36.99 -23.37 1.39
C ILE A 101 37.84 -22.54 2.37
N TYR A 102 37.20 -21.81 3.29
CA TYR A 102 37.92 -21.01 4.28
C TYR A 102 38.68 -21.92 5.26
N LEU A 103 38.04 -22.99 5.75
CA LEU A 103 38.67 -23.92 6.69
C LEU A 103 39.93 -24.58 6.12
N GLY A 104 39.88 -25.03 4.86
CA GLY A 104 41.04 -25.63 4.19
C GLY A 104 42.22 -24.65 4.04
N ARG A 105 41.94 -23.38 3.72
CA ARG A 105 42.98 -22.38 3.45
C ARG A 105 43.80 -22.04 4.70
N TRP A 106 43.18 -21.98 5.88
CA TRP A 106 43.88 -21.72 7.14
C TRP A 106 44.70 -22.91 7.62
N LEU A 107 44.26 -24.15 7.38
CA LEU A 107 45.03 -25.36 7.70
C LEU A 107 46.34 -25.43 6.92
N PHE A 108 46.31 -25.15 5.61
CA PHE A 108 47.53 -25.10 4.81
C PHE A 108 48.49 -23.99 5.27
N ALA A 109 47.98 -22.81 5.61
CA ALA A 109 48.81 -21.72 6.12
C ALA A 109 49.52 -22.09 7.44
N LEU A 110 48.82 -22.75 8.37
CA LEU A 110 49.42 -23.24 9.61
C LEU A 110 50.46 -24.33 9.35
N MET A 111 50.22 -25.27 8.43
CA MET A 111 51.22 -26.31 8.10
C MET A 111 52.48 -25.73 7.46
N VAL A 112 52.34 -24.73 6.58
CA VAL A 112 53.50 -24.03 5.97
C VAL A 112 54.27 -23.26 7.04
N LEU A 113 53.57 -22.58 7.94
CA LEU A 113 54.20 -21.82 9.02
C LEU A 113 54.93 -22.73 10.01
N LEU A 114 54.33 -23.86 10.40
CA LEU A 114 54.98 -24.87 11.25
C LEU A 114 56.19 -25.50 10.54
N SER A 115 56.07 -25.83 9.26
CA SER A 115 57.20 -26.34 8.46
C SER A 115 58.34 -25.31 8.38
N PHE A 116 58.01 -24.04 8.20
CA PHE A 116 58.99 -22.95 8.12
C PHE A 116 59.69 -22.70 9.47
N VAL A 117 58.95 -22.70 10.57
CA VAL A 117 59.51 -22.57 11.93
C VAL A 117 60.39 -23.77 12.26
N SER A 118 59.94 -24.99 11.92
CA SER A 118 60.76 -26.19 12.12
C SER A 118 62.04 -26.17 11.29
N TRP A 119 62.00 -25.60 10.08
CA TRP A 119 63.18 -25.42 9.25
C TRP A 119 64.16 -24.40 9.86
N LEU A 120 63.63 -23.30 10.40
CA LEU A 120 64.42 -22.22 11.01
C LEU A 120 65.10 -22.64 12.33
N ILE A 121 64.51 -23.57 13.07
CA ILE A 121 65.10 -24.14 14.29
C ILE A 121 66.23 -25.14 13.97
N TRP A 122 66.20 -25.76 12.79
CA TRP A 122 67.18 -26.78 12.39
C TRP A 122 68.30 -26.26 11.48
N SER A 123 68.25 -24.99 11.07
CA SER A 123 69.35 -24.29 10.37
C SER A 123 70.31 -23.64 11.39
N PRO A 124 71.50 -24.20 11.65
CA PRO A 124 72.53 -23.58 12.49
C PRO A 124 73.24 -22.41 11.80
#